data_AF-A0AAV3X710-F1
#
_entry.id   AF-A0AAV3X710-F1
#
_cell.length_a   1.000
_cell.length_b   1.000
_cell.length_c   1.000
_cell.angle_alpha   90.00
_cell.angle_beta   90.00
_cell.angle_gamma   90.00
#
_symmetry.space_group_name_H-M   'P 1'
#
loop_
_entity.id
_entity.type
_entity.pdbx_description
1 polymer ?
#
loop_
_entity_poly.entity_id
_entity_poly.type
_entity_poly.pdbx_seq_one_letter_code
_entity_poly.pdbx_strand_id
1 'polypeptide(L)'
;MKEGSKYQPLLEFLRDNNQPEVILTFAEIEALMNDSLPDSARSQRAWWSNRRKGAWQASAWMEAGYRVEDVDFEQQRVTFRQPPSKVKVQRLGDTELWNSELIKALRRHMGLTQAEFAERLGVRQATVSEWEKGIHTPSRAMSKYLTIVGEQVEFYQE
;
A
#
# COMPACT_ATOMS: atom_id res chain seq x y z
N MET A 1 -0.85 -8.28 -16.61
CA MET A 1 -0.21 -9.38 -17.37
C MET A 1 -1.28 -10.22 -18.04
N LYS A 2 -0.94 -11.07 -19.03
CA LYS A 2 -1.85 -12.17 -19.41
C LYS A 2 -2.03 -13.07 -18.18
N GLU A 3 -3.28 -13.38 -17.84
CA GLU A 3 -3.61 -14.47 -16.91
C GLU A 3 -2.89 -15.75 -17.37
N GLY A 4 -2.13 -16.40 -16.49
CA GLY A 4 -1.31 -17.58 -16.80
C GLY A 4 0.18 -17.31 -17.13
N SER A 5 0.74 -16.14 -16.78
CA SER A 5 2.19 -15.92 -16.87
C SER A 5 2.94 -16.78 -15.85
N LYS A 6 4.11 -17.33 -16.21
CA LYS A 6 4.93 -18.13 -15.29
C LYS A 6 5.35 -17.40 -14.00
N TYR A 7 5.31 -16.07 -14.00
CA TYR A 7 5.60 -15.23 -12.84
C TYR A 7 4.36 -14.83 -12.03
N GLN A 8 3.19 -15.38 -12.35
CA GLN A 8 1.95 -15.13 -11.63
C GLN A 8 2.01 -15.56 -10.15
N PRO A 9 2.58 -16.74 -9.78
CA PRO A 9 2.68 -17.10 -8.37
C PRO A 9 3.51 -16.12 -7.55
N LEU A 10 4.58 -15.58 -8.13
CA LEU A 10 5.41 -14.54 -7.50
C LEU A 10 4.60 -13.25 -7.27
N LEU A 11 3.74 -12.88 -8.23
CA LEU A 11 2.84 -11.73 -8.08
C LEU A 11 1.85 -11.93 -6.94
N GLU A 12 1.23 -13.10 -6.85
CA GLU A 12 0.26 -13.43 -5.80
C GLU A 12 0.92 -13.43 -4.43
N PHE A 13 2.09 -14.07 -4.30
CA PHE A 13 2.86 -14.11 -3.07
C PHE A 13 3.24 -12.71 -2.56
N LEU A 14 3.75 -11.86 -3.45
CA LEU A 14 4.12 -10.48 -3.08
C LEU A 14 2.88 -9.67 -2.68
N ARG A 15 1.76 -9.84 -3.40
CA ARG A 15 0.51 -9.13 -3.09
C ARG A 15 -0.07 -9.54 -1.73
N ASP A 16 0.02 -10.81 -1.36
CA ASP A 16 -0.53 -11.34 -0.10
C ASP A 16 0.34 -10.97 1.12
N ASN A 17 1.67 -10.93 0.97
CA ASN A 17 2.60 -10.64 2.07
C ASN A 17 2.36 -9.28 2.74
N ASN A 18 1.92 -8.27 1.97
CA ASN A 18 1.60 -6.91 2.45
C ASN A 18 2.68 -6.25 3.35
N GLN A 19 3.93 -6.71 3.24
CA GLN A 19 5.09 -6.14 3.94
C GLN A 19 5.72 -5.02 3.11
N PRO A 20 6.25 -3.96 3.75
CA PRO A 20 6.91 -2.86 3.04
C PRO A 20 8.20 -3.32 2.32
N GLU A 21 8.85 -4.36 2.84
CA GLU A 21 10.07 -4.93 2.32
C GLU A 21 9.97 -6.47 2.38
N VAL A 22 10.29 -7.12 1.27
CA VAL A 22 10.26 -8.58 1.12
C VAL A 22 11.57 -9.00 0.47
N ILE A 23 12.32 -9.85 1.16
CA ILE A 23 13.58 -10.39 0.67
C ILE A 23 13.34 -11.84 0.28
N LEU A 24 13.60 -12.19 -0.98
CA LEU A 24 13.47 -13.56 -1.48
C LEU A 24 14.78 -14.03 -2.08
N THR A 25 15.12 -15.29 -1.81
CA THR A 25 16.20 -15.98 -2.52
C THR A 25 15.77 -16.38 -3.93
N PHE A 26 16.76 -16.61 -4.80
CA PHE A 26 16.51 -17.14 -6.14
C PHE A 26 15.83 -18.51 -6.05
N ALA A 27 16.22 -19.35 -5.10
CA ALA A 27 15.60 -20.65 -4.87
C ALA A 27 14.13 -20.54 -4.42
N GLU A 28 13.79 -19.59 -3.55
CA GLU A 28 12.39 -19.32 -3.16
C GLU A 28 11.57 -18.84 -4.34
N ILE A 29 12.13 -17.96 -5.18
CA ILE A 29 11.43 -17.47 -6.38
C ILE A 29 11.19 -18.64 -7.35
N GLU A 30 12.19 -19.48 -7.57
CA GLU A 30 12.09 -20.69 -8.41
C GLU A 30 11.04 -21.67 -7.89
N ALA A 31 11.00 -21.89 -6.57
CA ALA A 31 10.01 -22.72 -5.92
C ALA A 31 8.59 -22.14 -6.06
N LEU A 32 8.43 -20.82 -5.94
CA LEU A 32 7.14 -20.13 -6.12
C LEU A 32 6.63 -20.26 -7.55
N MET A 33 7.47 -20.03 -8.56
CA MET A 33 7.08 -20.15 -9.97
C MET A 33 7.08 -21.60 -10.48
N ASN A 34 7.54 -22.56 -9.67
CA ASN A 34 7.76 -23.96 -10.04
C ASN A 34 8.58 -24.10 -11.35
N ASP A 35 9.54 -23.20 -11.54
CA ASP A 35 10.33 -23.06 -12.77
C ASP A 35 11.68 -22.43 -12.43
N SER A 36 12.73 -22.73 -13.19
CA SER A 36 14.07 -22.22 -12.88
C SER A 36 14.32 -20.82 -13.44
N LEU A 37 15.03 -20.00 -12.68
CA LEU A 37 15.45 -18.68 -13.13
C LEU A 37 16.53 -18.83 -14.20
N PRO A 38 16.45 -18.10 -15.32
CA PRO A 38 17.47 -18.15 -16.36
C PRO A 38 18.81 -17.63 -15.81
N ASP A 39 19.92 -18.06 -16.41
CA ASP A 39 21.27 -17.66 -15.99
C ASP A 39 21.46 -16.13 -15.97
N SER A 40 20.80 -15.43 -16.90
CA SER A 40 20.71 -13.97 -16.93
C SER A 40 20.20 -13.36 -15.62
N ALA A 41 19.29 -14.01 -14.90
CA ALA A 41 18.82 -13.54 -13.60
C ALA A 41 19.91 -13.64 -12.52
N ARG A 42 20.84 -14.59 -12.65
CA ARG A 42 21.94 -14.81 -11.70
C ARG A 42 23.18 -13.96 -11.99
N SER A 43 23.31 -13.47 -13.22
CA SER A 43 24.50 -12.74 -13.66
C SER A 43 24.23 -11.28 -14.03
N GLN A 44 22.97 -10.89 -14.30
CA GLN A 44 22.64 -9.57 -14.85
C GLN A 44 21.63 -8.82 -13.97
N ARG A 45 22.06 -7.75 -13.29
CA ARG A 45 21.16 -6.83 -12.54
C ARG A 45 20.06 -6.24 -13.42
N ALA A 46 20.35 -6.03 -14.70
CA ALA A 46 19.38 -5.51 -15.66
C ALA A 46 18.16 -6.43 -15.83
N TRP A 47 18.30 -7.73 -15.57
CA TRP A 47 17.21 -8.70 -15.62
C TRP A 47 16.13 -8.39 -14.56
N TRP A 48 16.57 -7.97 -13.37
CA TRP A 48 15.74 -7.55 -12.24
C TRP A 48 15.25 -6.10 -12.31
N SER A 49 15.50 -5.40 -13.43
CA SER A 49 15.11 -4.00 -13.56
C SER A 49 13.59 -3.81 -13.61
N ASN A 50 13.10 -2.69 -13.07
CA ASN A 50 11.68 -2.31 -13.03
C ASN A 50 11.15 -1.81 -14.39
N ARG A 51 11.51 -2.47 -15.50
CA ARG A 51 11.15 -2.07 -16.87
C ARG A 51 9.86 -2.75 -17.32
N ARG A 52 8.87 -1.99 -17.81
CA ARG A 52 7.58 -2.53 -18.29
C ARG A 52 7.60 -3.04 -19.73
N LYS A 53 8.49 -2.51 -20.58
CA LYS A 53 8.55 -2.85 -22.00
C LYS A 53 9.51 -4.02 -22.22
N GLY A 54 9.00 -5.17 -22.67
CA GLY A 54 9.79 -6.35 -23.04
C GLY A 54 10.26 -7.23 -21.87
N ALA A 55 9.90 -6.92 -20.63
CA ALA A 55 10.29 -7.67 -19.43
C ALA A 55 9.05 -8.24 -18.74
N TRP A 56 8.78 -9.52 -19.02
CA TRP A 56 7.60 -10.23 -18.52
C TRP A 56 7.76 -10.56 -17.03
N GLN A 57 9.00 -10.82 -16.60
CA GLN A 57 9.35 -11.01 -15.19
C GLN A 57 9.03 -9.77 -14.35
N ALA A 58 9.38 -8.59 -14.85
CA ALA A 58 9.27 -7.36 -14.07
C ALA A 58 7.83 -6.93 -13.84
N SER A 59 6.92 -7.37 -14.69
CA SER A 59 5.50 -7.14 -14.50
C SER A 59 5.00 -7.77 -13.19
N ALA A 60 5.56 -8.90 -12.73
CA ALA A 60 5.09 -9.60 -11.53
C ALA A 60 5.18 -8.75 -10.26
N TRP A 61 6.37 -8.28 -9.92
CA TRP A 61 6.53 -7.43 -8.75
C TRP A 61 5.90 -6.05 -8.97
N MET A 62 5.97 -5.47 -10.17
CA MET A 62 5.36 -4.16 -10.45
C MET A 62 3.83 -4.15 -10.38
N GLU A 63 3.14 -5.21 -10.81
CA GLU A 63 1.68 -5.35 -10.67
C GLU A 63 1.27 -5.73 -9.23
N ALA A 64 2.17 -6.35 -8.47
CA ALA A 64 2.02 -6.53 -7.02
C ALA A 64 2.24 -5.22 -6.23
N GLY A 65 2.73 -4.15 -6.88
CA GLY A 65 3.02 -2.87 -6.23
C GLY A 65 4.43 -2.75 -5.64
N TYR A 66 5.28 -3.75 -5.86
CA TYR A 66 6.66 -3.79 -5.44
C TYR A 66 7.61 -3.30 -6.55
N ARG A 67 8.80 -2.87 -6.15
CA ARG A 67 9.95 -2.62 -7.03
C ARG A 67 11.15 -3.33 -6.47
N VAL A 68 12.00 -3.86 -7.36
CA VAL A 68 13.32 -4.33 -6.94
C VAL A 68 14.14 -3.12 -6.53
N GLU A 69 14.61 -3.11 -5.29
CA GLU A 69 15.51 -2.10 -4.74
C GLU A 69 16.96 -2.55 -4.87
N ASP A 70 17.26 -3.78 -4.46
CA ASP A 70 18.60 -4.34 -4.56
C ASP A 70 18.59 -5.83 -4.90
N VAL A 71 19.70 -6.31 -5.47
CA VAL A 71 19.93 -7.71 -5.82
C VAL A 71 21.32 -8.09 -5.38
N ASP A 72 21.39 -9.05 -4.47
CA ASP A 72 22.61 -9.63 -3.94
C ASP A 72 22.89 -10.96 -4.66
N PHE A 73 23.97 -11.02 -5.44
CA PHE A 73 24.36 -12.24 -6.16
C PHE A 73 25.18 -13.20 -5.30
N GLU A 74 25.86 -12.71 -4.26
CA GLU A 74 26.65 -13.56 -3.36
C GLU A 74 25.72 -14.42 -2.51
N GLN A 75 24.66 -13.80 -1.98
CA GLN A 75 23.62 -14.46 -1.22
C GLN A 75 22.48 -15.00 -2.09
N GLN A 76 22.47 -14.67 -3.39
CA GLN A 76 21.43 -15.03 -4.36
C GLN A 76 20.03 -14.58 -3.88
N ARG A 77 19.91 -13.32 -3.48
CA ARG A 77 18.69 -12.72 -2.93
C ARG A 77 18.33 -11.45 -3.67
N VAL A 78 17.04 -11.14 -3.70
CA VAL A 78 16.50 -9.89 -4.22
C VAL A 78 15.60 -9.25 -3.18
N THR A 79 15.80 -7.95 -2.99
CA THR A 79 15.02 -7.13 -2.07
C THR A 79 13.96 -6.38 -2.86
N PHE A 80 12.72 -6.78 -2.64
CA PHE A 80 11.55 -6.08 -3.15
C PHE A 80 11.06 -5.09 -2.11
N ARG A 81 10.96 -3.82 -2.50
CA ARG A 81 10.38 -2.78 -1.66
C ARG A 81 9.10 -2.27 -2.30
N GLN A 82 8.04 -2.15 -1.51
CA GLN A 82 6.92 -1.31 -1.91
C GLN A 82 7.36 0.13 -1.67
N PRO A 83 7.32 1.03 -2.67
CA PRO A 83 7.32 2.44 -2.33
C PRO A 83 6.16 2.68 -1.35
N PRO A 84 6.26 3.65 -0.43
CA PRO A 84 5.14 4.05 0.40
C PRO A 84 3.97 4.35 -0.53
N SER A 85 3.07 3.38 -0.61
CA SER A 85 1.94 3.42 -1.52
C SER A 85 1.06 4.51 -0.97
N LYS A 86 0.80 5.56 -1.75
CA LYS A 86 -0.23 6.55 -1.40
C LYS A 86 -1.46 5.77 -0.93
N VAL A 87 -1.75 5.98 0.34
CA VAL A 87 -2.75 5.36 1.21
C VAL A 87 -3.69 4.39 0.49
N LYS A 88 -3.37 3.09 0.53
CA LYS A 88 -4.43 2.09 0.52
C LYS A 88 -5.01 2.06 1.93
N VAL A 89 -6.28 2.43 2.06
CA VAL A 89 -7.05 2.36 3.31
C VAL A 89 -7.03 0.89 3.76
N GLN A 90 -6.13 0.55 4.67
CA GLN A 90 -6.07 -0.78 5.29
C GLN A 90 -7.25 -0.88 6.27
N ARG A 91 -8.19 -1.78 6.04
CA ARG A 91 -9.19 -2.16 7.04
C ARG A 91 -8.48 -3.03 8.09
N LEU A 92 -8.14 -2.45 9.25
CA LEU A 92 -7.55 -3.17 10.38
C LEU A 92 -8.64 -3.53 11.39
N GLY A 93 -9.31 -4.67 11.17
CA GLY A 93 -10.47 -5.10 11.97
C GLY A 93 -11.71 -4.22 11.75
N ASP A 94 -12.74 -4.39 12.58
CA ASP A 94 -14.03 -3.66 12.64
C ASP A 94 -13.96 -2.11 12.74
N THR A 95 -12.85 -1.47 12.36
CA THR A 95 -12.66 -0.02 12.46
C THR A 95 -12.21 0.54 11.13
N GLU A 96 -13.10 1.31 10.50
CA GLU A 96 -12.82 2.13 9.33
C GLU A 96 -11.72 3.15 9.67
N LEU A 97 -10.55 3.02 9.03
CA LEU A 97 -9.46 3.96 9.22
C LEU A 97 -9.74 5.25 8.45
N TRP A 98 -10.12 6.30 9.17
CA TRP A 98 -10.26 7.66 8.66
C TRP A 98 -8.90 8.25 8.30
N ASN A 99 -8.63 8.40 6.99
CA ASN A 99 -7.42 9.02 6.47
C ASN A 99 -7.60 10.54 6.27
N SER A 100 -6.52 11.25 5.94
CA SER A 100 -6.52 12.70 5.74
C SER A 100 -7.55 13.19 4.70
N GLU A 101 -7.76 12.41 3.63
CA GLU A 101 -8.71 12.73 2.56
C GLU A 101 -10.16 12.56 3.01
N LEU A 102 -10.47 11.46 3.70
CA LEU A 102 -11.80 11.17 4.25
C LEU A 102 -12.20 12.19 5.31
N ILE A 103 -11.29 12.52 6.23
CA ILE A 103 -11.53 13.52 7.28
C ILE A 103 -11.86 14.88 6.64
N LYS A 104 -11.09 15.27 5.62
CA LYS A 104 -11.31 16.51 4.88
C LYS A 104 -12.62 16.49 4.08
N ALA A 105 -12.96 15.36 3.48
CA ALA A 105 -14.19 15.17 2.73
C ALA A 105 -15.41 15.26 3.64
N LEU A 106 -15.41 14.57 4.79
CA LEU A 106 -16.46 14.64 5.80
C LEU A 106 -16.67 16.09 6.28
N ARG A 107 -15.58 16.78 6.63
CA ARG A 107 -15.66 18.19 7.03
C ARG A 107 -16.30 19.06 5.95
N ARG A 108 -15.88 18.88 4.69
CA ARG A 108 -16.40 19.67 3.55
C ARG A 108 -17.86 19.35 3.25
N HIS A 109 -18.25 18.08 3.37
CA HIS A 109 -19.65 17.63 3.24
C HIS A 109 -20.54 18.32 4.28
N MET A 110 -20.05 18.47 5.50
CA MET A 110 -20.74 19.19 6.56
C MET A 110 -20.69 20.72 6.43
N GLY A 111 -19.97 21.26 5.43
CA GLY A 111 -19.82 22.70 5.23
C GLY A 111 -19.01 23.42 6.32
N LEU A 112 -18.24 22.70 7.14
CA LEU A 112 -17.58 23.26 8.32
C LEU A 112 -16.13 23.72 8.04
N THR A 113 -15.67 24.74 8.75
CA THR A 113 -14.24 25.07 8.84
C THR A 113 -13.48 24.06 9.70
N GLN A 114 -12.13 24.07 9.62
CA GLN A 114 -11.31 23.18 10.47
C GLN A 114 -11.53 23.44 11.97
N ALA A 115 -11.86 24.68 12.36
CA ALA A 115 -12.11 25.05 13.74
C ALA A 115 -13.46 24.52 14.23
N GLU A 116 -14.52 24.73 13.45
CA GLU A 116 -15.87 24.24 13.78
C GLU A 116 -15.93 22.70 13.80
N PHE A 117 -15.22 22.06 12.86
CA PHE A 117 -15.11 20.61 12.85
C PHE A 117 -14.35 20.10 14.08
N ALA A 118 -13.27 20.77 14.49
CA ALA A 118 -12.53 20.42 15.69
C ALA A 118 -13.37 20.58 16.96
N GLU A 119 -14.15 21.67 17.05
CA GLU A 119 -15.07 21.93 18.16
C GLU A 119 -16.12 20.82 18.28
N ARG A 120 -16.72 20.41 17.16
CA ARG A 120 -17.67 19.29 17.12
C ARG A 120 -17.07 17.94 17.52
N LEU A 121 -15.79 17.74 17.25
CA LEU A 121 -15.03 16.55 17.65
C LEU A 121 -14.43 16.65 19.06
N GLY A 122 -14.55 17.78 19.75
CA GLY A 122 -13.96 18.01 21.07
C GLY A 122 -12.43 18.04 21.06
N VAL A 123 -11.80 18.40 19.92
CA VAL A 123 -10.35 18.48 19.77
C VAL A 123 -9.89 19.89 19.39
N ARG A 124 -8.58 20.13 19.38
CA ARG A 124 -8.02 21.42 18.95
C ARG A 124 -8.02 21.51 17.42
N GLN A 125 -8.21 22.72 16.88
CA GLN A 125 -8.15 22.95 15.43
C GLN A 125 -6.83 22.48 14.80
N ALA A 126 -5.71 22.62 15.52
CA ALA A 126 -4.41 22.11 15.10
C ALA A 126 -4.44 20.60 14.83
N THR A 127 -5.12 19.83 15.67
CA THR A 127 -5.26 18.37 15.54
C THR A 127 -5.97 17.98 14.23
N VAL A 128 -7.06 18.68 13.87
CA VAL A 128 -7.73 18.48 12.58
C VAL A 128 -6.82 18.87 11.42
N SER A 129 -6.07 19.96 11.54
CA SER A 129 -5.11 20.39 10.51
C SER A 129 -4.03 19.34 10.26
N GLU A 130 -3.48 18.74 11.33
CA GLU A 130 -2.48 17.68 11.25
C GLU A 130 -3.04 16.39 10.63
N TRP A 131 -4.29 16.05 10.94
CA TRP A 131 -4.99 14.94 10.29
C TRP A 131 -5.21 15.20 8.80
N GLU A 132 -5.71 16.37 8.40
CA GLU A 132 -5.93 16.70 6.98
C GLU A 132 -4.64 16.80 6.17
N LYS A 133 -3.50 17.09 6.83
CA LYS A 133 -2.17 17.07 6.23
C LYS A 133 -1.54 15.67 6.21
N GLY A 134 -2.14 14.69 6.88
CA GLY A 134 -1.60 13.34 7.01
C GLY A 134 -0.37 13.24 7.91
N ILE A 135 -0.12 14.25 8.75
CA ILE A 135 0.99 14.27 9.72
C ILE A 135 0.69 13.30 10.86
N HIS A 136 -0.57 13.27 11.30
CA HIS A 136 -1.06 12.38 12.34
C HIS A 136 -2.34 11.67 11.88
N THR A 137 -2.63 10.52 12.46
CA THR A 137 -3.89 9.80 12.27
C THR A 137 -4.74 9.90 13.54
N PRO A 138 -6.09 9.97 13.43
CA PRO A 138 -6.95 9.94 14.60
C PRO A 138 -6.75 8.63 15.37
N SER A 139 -6.83 8.72 16.70
CA SER A 139 -6.81 7.53 17.56
C SER A 139 -8.02 6.63 17.26
N ARG A 140 -7.95 5.35 17.64
CA ARG A 140 -9.07 4.40 17.44
C ARG A 140 -10.41 4.90 17.97
N ALA A 141 -10.42 5.53 19.14
CA ALA A 141 -11.64 6.11 19.72
C ALA A 141 -12.21 7.23 18.83
N MET A 142 -11.33 8.08 18.29
CA MET A 142 -11.71 9.16 17.41
C MET A 142 -12.17 8.65 16.03
N SER A 143 -11.55 7.61 15.48
CA SER A 143 -12.01 6.96 14.24
C SER A 143 -13.43 6.41 14.38
N LYS A 144 -13.76 5.79 15.52
CA LYS A 144 -15.14 5.36 15.80
C LYS A 144 -16.09 6.55 15.87
N TYR A 145 -15.69 7.62 16.53
CA TYR A 145 -16.52 8.83 16.61
C TYR A 145 -16.74 9.48 15.23
N LEU A 146 -15.70 9.57 14.40
CA LEU A 146 -15.80 10.04 13.02
C LEU A 146 -16.74 9.18 12.17
N THR A 147 -16.74 7.87 12.37
CA THR A 147 -17.65 6.94 11.69
C THR A 147 -19.09 7.25 12.05
N ILE A 148 -19.40 7.37 13.34
CA ILE A 148 -20.73 7.74 13.83
C ILE A 148 -21.16 9.10 13.28
N VAL A 149 -20.26 10.09 13.27
CA VAL A 149 -20.54 11.43 12.71
C VAL A 149 -20.80 11.33 11.20
N GLY A 150 -20.06 10.50 10.46
CA GLY A 150 -20.26 10.25 9.04
C GLY A 150 -21.63 9.62 8.75
N GLU A 151 -22.04 8.62 9.54
CA GLU A 151 -23.37 8.02 9.44
C GLU A 151 -24.50 9.03 9.72
N GLN A 152 -24.31 9.90 10.73
CA GLN A 152 -25.30 10.94 11.09
C GLN A 152 -25.53 11.98 10.00
N VAL A 153 -24.54 12.23 9.13
CA VAL A 153 -24.63 13.21 8.04
C VAL A 153 -24.74 12.55 6.67
N GLU A 154 -25.08 11.26 6.65
CA GLU A 154 -25.27 10.46 5.43
C GLU A 154 -24.07 10.51 4.48
N PHE A 155 -22.85 10.64 5.03
CA PHE A 155 -21.61 10.81 4.26
C PHE A 155 -21.27 9.62 3.35
N TYR A 156 -21.85 8.44 3.63
CA TYR A 156 -21.58 7.19 2.91
C TYR A 156 -22.60 6.90 1.79
N GLN A 157 -23.51 7.81 1.47
CA GLN A 157 -24.49 7.65 0.41
C GLN A 157 -23.93 8.21 -0.92
N GLU A 158 -23.50 7.28 -1.79
CA GLU A 158 -23.08 7.36 -3.21
C GLU A 158 -21.85 8.20 -3.64
#